data_AF-A0A1V5ULJ7-F1
#
_entry.id   AF-A0A1V5ULJ7-F1
#
_cell.length_a   1.000
_cell.length_b   1.000
_cell.length_c   1.000
_cell.angle_alpha   90.00
_cell.angle_beta   90.00
_cell.angle_gamma   90.00
#
_symmetry.space_group_name_H-M   'P 1'
#
loop_
_entity.id
_entity.type
_entity.pdbx_description
1 polymer ?
#
loop_
_entity_poly.entity_id
_entity_poly.type
_entity_poly.pdbx_seq_one_letter_code
_entity_poly.pdbx_strand_id
1 'polypeptide(L)'
;MLKKNKFLFLFLISFAIILSVVIEARLNPALAMKGNYPSNLFRALQIQNTTAENYLLSNVRCGIDNAELYMKNPSSLKPSWKQLHVNADALEDVYLIIEPLACYEFLRSICTHNCLWFEFKQDAPAESGDGYKTFGLVCSGQMIYKSKNNEFFLFQFMSKEDYFRLAYCTGRRLMLYKLDLSEKQKKALFLNAINIASTRAANEKYHLVNNNCINNMFELVNTVLPSYQQFNHWLVHKIIFNPIFCVPVFNEFIFRVHGLIKEKLPPFEAE
;
A
#
# COMPACT_ATOMS: atom_id res chain seq x y z
N MET A 1 9.42 -34.70 11.94
CA MET A 1 8.83 -34.80 10.58
C MET A 1 7.40 -34.25 10.44
N LEU A 2 6.56 -34.17 11.49
CA LEU A 2 5.16 -33.72 11.36
C LEU A 2 4.92 -32.22 11.04
N LYS A 3 5.87 -31.31 11.31
CA LYS A 3 5.68 -29.86 11.07
C LYS A 3 5.75 -29.45 9.58
N LYS A 4 6.54 -30.16 8.75
CA LYS A 4 6.66 -29.87 7.31
C LYS A 4 5.37 -30.17 6.54
N ASN A 5 4.63 -31.20 6.94
CA ASN A 5 3.40 -31.61 6.25
C ASN A 5 2.22 -30.68 6.52
N LYS A 6 2.13 -30.07 7.70
CA LYS A 6 1.12 -29.03 7.98
C LYS A 6 1.29 -27.80 7.09
N PHE A 7 2.53 -27.39 6.87
CA PHE A 7 2.83 -26.21 6.06
C PHE A 7 2.51 -26.43 4.57
N LEU A 8 2.84 -27.62 4.05
CA LEU A 8 2.49 -28.02 2.69
C LEU A 8 0.98 -28.17 2.48
N PHE A 9 0.26 -28.66 3.49
CA PHE A 9 -1.19 -28.82 3.46
C PHE A 9 -1.93 -27.47 3.52
N LEU A 10 -1.51 -26.57 4.42
CA LEU A 10 -1.99 -25.18 4.46
C LEU A 10 -1.67 -24.44 3.16
N PHE A 11 -0.50 -24.69 2.57
CA PHE A 11 -0.12 -24.15 1.27
C PHE A 11 -1.06 -24.62 0.15
N LEU A 12 -1.35 -25.91 0.06
CA LEU A 12 -2.22 -26.46 -0.98
C LEU A 12 -3.68 -25.98 -0.84
N ILE A 13 -4.19 -25.87 0.39
CA ILE A 13 -5.55 -25.35 0.63
C ILE A 13 -5.61 -23.86 0.33
N SER A 14 -4.65 -23.07 0.80
CA SER A 14 -4.61 -21.63 0.53
C SER A 14 -4.44 -21.36 -0.97
N PHE A 15 -3.59 -22.15 -1.66
CA PHE A 15 -3.41 -22.06 -3.10
C PHE A 15 -4.70 -22.41 -3.87
N ALA A 16 -5.42 -23.45 -3.46
CA ALA A 16 -6.69 -23.83 -4.07
C ALA A 16 -7.78 -22.77 -3.85
N ILE A 17 -7.87 -22.21 -2.63
CA ILE A 17 -8.81 -21.12 -2.29
C ILE A 17 -8.47 -19.84 -3.05
N ILE A 18 -7.18 -19.49 -3.16
CA ILE A 18 -6.76 -18.31 -3.90
C ILE A 18 -7.00 -18.51 -5.39
N LEU A 19 -6.71 -19.70 -5.94
CA LEU A 19 -6.98 -20.00 -7.34
C LEU A 19 -8.49 -19.95 -7.63
N SER A 20 -9.33 -20.51 -6.76
CA SER A 20 -10.79 -20.44 -6.90
C SER A 20 -11.29 -19.01 -6.74
N VAL A 21 -10.83 -18.24 -5.76
CA VAL A 21 -11.24 -16.83 -5.56
C VAL A 21 -10.72 -15.92 -6.67
N VAL A 22 -9.54 -16.15 -7.24
CA VAL A 22 -9.03 -15.37 -8.39
C VAL A 22 -9.83 -15.70 -9.66
N ILE A 23 -10.17 -16.96 -9.87
CA ILE A 23 -11.04 -17.40 -10.97
C ILE A 23 -12.45 -16.83 -10.77
N GLU A 24 -12.97 -16.89 -9.55
CA GLU A 24 -14.30 -16.43 -9.18
C GLU A 24 -14.39 -14.90 -9.11
N ALA A 25 -13.33 -14.17 -8.76
CA ALA A 25 -13.28 -12.71 -8.87
C ALA A 25 -13.21 -12.25 -10.34
N ARG A 26 -12.59 -13.05 -11.23
CA ARG A 26 -12.63 -12.82 -12.68
C ARG A 26 -14.02 -13.11 -13.27
N LEU A 27 -14.72 -14.13 -12.77
CA LEU A 27 -16.01 -14.59 -13.31
C LEU A 27 -17.22 -13.91 -12.65
N ASN A 28 -17.07 -13.53 -11.38
CA ASN A 28 -18.08 -12.94 -10.54
C ASN A 28 -17.62 -11.52 -10.18
N PRO A 29 -18.03 -10.53 -10.98
CA PRO A 29 -17.51 -9.18 -10.86
C PRO A 29 -18.04 -8.44 -9.62
N ALA A 30 -18.76 -9.11 -8.71
CA ALA A 30 -19.07 -8.60 -7.37
C ALA A 30 -17.89 -8.80 -6.37
N LEU A 31 -16.98 -9.75 -6.63
CA LEU A 31 -15.82 -10.07 -5.79
C LEU A 31 -14.54 -9.33 -6.20
N ALA A 32 -14.31 -9.15 -7.50
CA ALA A 32 -13.50 -8.03 -7.95
C ALA A 32 -14.31 -6.78 -7.60
N MET A 33 -13.80 -5.86 -6.78
CA MET A 33 -14.49 -4.59 -6.56
C MET A 33 -14.81 -4.00 -7.94
N LYS A 34 -16.09 -4.06 -8.34
CA LYS A 34 -16.64 -3.53 -9.59
C LYS A 34 -16.68 -2.01 -9.50
N GLY A 35 -15.54 -1.41 -9.25
CA GLY A 35 -15.32 0.02 -9.30
C GLY A 35 -14.64 0.33 -10.60
N ASN A 36 -15.36 0.91 -11.56
CA ASN A 36 -14.74 1.97 -12.34
C ASN A 36 -14.35 3.03 -11.31
N TYR A 37 -13.15 2.93 -10.74
CA TYR A 37 -12.69 3.94 -9.81
C TYR A 37 -12.53 5.22 -10.62
N PRO A 38 -13.31 6.27 -10.31
CA PRO A 38 -13.26 7.47 -11.11
C PRO A 38 -11.85 8.05 -11.00
N SER A 39 -11.27 8.40 -12.15
CA SER A 39 -9.90 8.89 -12.24
C SER A 39 -9.65 10.10 -11.36
N ASN A 40 -10.70 10.82 -10.92
CA ASN A 40 -10.59 11.93 -9.99
C ASN A 40 -10.08 11.52 -8.59
N LEU A 41 -10.21 10.24 -8.18
CA LEU A 41 -9.69 9.69 -6.92
C LEU A 41 -8.18 9.48 -6.92
N PHE A 42 -7.54 9.59 -8.08
CA PHE A 42 -6.12 9.31 -8.26
C PHE A 42 -5.43 10.40 -9.07
N ARG A 43 -4.27 10.85 -8.61
CA ARG A 43 -3.45 11.82 -9.33
C ARG A 43 -1.99 11.50 -9.11
N ALA A 44 -1.24 11.47 -10.20
CA ALA A 44 0.21 11.31 -10.12
C ALA A 44 0.82 12.42 -9.25
N LEU A 45 1.76 12.00 -8.40
CA LEU A 45 2.52 12.92 -7.58
C LEU A 45 3.31 13.85 -8.51
N GLN A 46 3.32 15.14 -8.18
CA GLN A 46 4.14 16.13 -8.87
C GLN A 46 5.06 16.80 -7.85
N ILE A 47 6.33 16.93 -8.21
CA ILE A 47 7.33 17.55 -7.35
C ILE A 47 7.72 18.87 -8.01
N GLN A 48 7.59 19.98 -7.27
CA GLN A 48 7.86 21.32 -7.82
C GLN A 48 9.18 21.91 -7.33
N ASN A 49 9.57 21.64 -6.08
CA ASN A 49 10.83 22.10 -5.51
C ASN A 49 11.45 20.98 -4.69
N THR A 50 12.74 20.73 -4.92
CA THR A 50 13.54 19.76 -4.18
C THR A 50 14.81 20.42 -3.67
N THR A 51 15.00 20.43 -2.36
CA THR A 51 16.35 20.41 -1.79
C THR A 51 16.66 18.97 -1.35
N ALA A 52 17.85 18.71 -0.80
CA ALA A 52 18.22 17.35 -0.38
C ALA A 52 17.15 16.71 0.52
N GLU A 53 16.58 17.48 1.44
CA GLU A 53 15.65 16.96 2.46
C GLU A 53 14.26 17.61 2.45
N ASN A 54 14.04 18.72 1.71
CA ASN A 54 12.73 19.39 1.66
C ASN A 54 12.08 19.24 0.28
N TYR A 55 10.83 18.79 0.29
CA TYR A 55 10.04 18.49 -0.90
C TYR A 55 8.73 19.25 -0.88
N LEU A 56 8.36 19.79 -2.05
CA LEU A 56 7.03 20.29 -2.31
C LEU A 56 6.24 19.26 -3.11
N LEU A 57 5.42 18.46 -2.42
CA LEU A 57 4.64 17.37 -2.98
C LEU A 57 3.24 17.86 -3.36
N SER A 58 2.92 17.86 -4.65
CA SER A 58 1.60 18.21 -5.16
C SER A 58 0.79 16.96 -5.50
N ASN A 59 -0.54 17.09 -5.49
CA ASN A 59 -1.47 15.98 -5.68
C ASN A 59 -1.41 14.90 -4.58
N VAL A 60 -1.19 15.33 -3.32
CA VAL A 60 -1.40 14.45 -2.17
C VAL A 60 -2.87 14.46 -1.78
N ARG A 61 -3.49 13.29 -1.66
CA ARG A 61 -4.88 13.20 -1.19
C ARG A 61 -4.95 13.38 0.31
N CYS A 62 -5.59 14.44 0.78
CA CYS A 62 -5.63 14.83 2.19
C CYS A 62 -7.03 14.72 2.81
N GLY A 63 -7.95 14.08 2.10
CA GLY A 63 -9.31 13.85 2.55
C GLY A 63 -10.21 13.38 1.42
N ILE A 64 -11.37 12.85 1.78
CA ILE A 64 -12.49 12.57 0.88
C ILE A 64 -13.75 13.08 1.56
N ASP A 65 -14.39 14.08 0.97
CA ASP A 65 -15.68 14.54 1.47
C ASP A 65 -16.72 13.42 1.29
N ASN A 66 -17.54 13.23 2.32
CA ASN A 66 -18.53 12.17 2.42
C ASN A 66 -17.96 10.74 2.27
N ALA A 67 -16.79 10.47 2.85
CA ALA A 67 -16.15 9.15 2.82
C ALA A 67 -17.07 8.01 3.32
N GLU A 68 -18.03 8.31 4.20
CA GLU A 68 -19.07 7.38 4.66
C GLU A 68 -20.06 6.95 3.56
N LEU A 69 -20.18 7.74 2.50
CA LEU A 69 -21.00 7.39 1.33
C LEU A 69 -20.26 6.49 0.34
N TYR A 70 -18.99 6.14 0.60
CA TYR A 70 -18.17 5.30 -0.27
C TYR A 70 -18.90 4.04 -0.71
N MET A 71 -19.50 3.31 0.23
CA MET A 71 -20.21 2.05 -0.08
C MET A 71 -21.52 2.25 -0.85
N LYS A 72 -22.12 3.43 -0.77
CA LYS A 72 -23.42 3.74 -1.41
C LYS A 72 -23.24 4.30 -2.82
N ASN A 73 -22.27 5.19 -3.01
CA ASN A 73 -22.05 5.86 -4.28
C ASN A 73 -20.59 6.31 -4.45
N PRO A 74 -19.67 5.39 -4.83
CA PRO A 74 -18.25 5.71 -5.00
C PRO A 74 -17.96 6.84 -6.00
N SER A 75 -18.83 7.04 -7.01
CA SER A 75 -18.64 8.09 -8.02
C SER A 75 -18.98 9.49 -7.51
N SER A 76 -19.66 9.60 -6.37
CA SER A 76 -19.98 10.89 -5.72
C SER A 76 -18.87 11.41 -4.81
N LEU A 77 -17.82 10.63 -4.58
CA LEU A 77 -16.72 10.99 -3.70
C LEU A 77 -15.95 12.19 -4.25
N LYS A 78 -15.65 13.14 -3.36
CA LYS A 78 -14.90 14.36 -3.69
C LYS A 78 -13.57 14.36 -2.92
N PRO A 79 -12.48 13.87 -3.53
CA PRO A 79 -11.17 13.88 -2.91
C PRO A 79 -10.63 15.31 -2.79
N SER A 80 -10.05 15.62 -1.64
CA SER A 80 -9.32 16.85 -1.37
C SER A 80 -7.85 16.64 -1.72
N TRP A 81 -7.38 17.35 -2.75
CA TRP A 81 -6.01 17.31 -3.23
C TRP A 81 -5.26 18.53 -2.75
N LYS A 82 -4.15 18.32 -2.04
CA LYS A 82 -3.32 19.41 -1.53
C LYS A 82 -1.89 19.31 -2.02
N GLN A 83 -1.22 20.45 -1.92
CA GLN A 83 0.23 20.55 -1.97
C GLN A 83 0.74 20.56 -0.54
N LEU A 84 1.76 19.73 -0.25
CA LEU A 84 2.37 19.60 1.06
C LEU A 84 3.86 19.91 0.99
N HIS A 85 4.32 20.73 1.94
CA HIS A 85 5.72 20.87 2.29
C HIS A 85 6.10 19.74 3.23
N VAL A 86 7.13 18.99 2.86
CA VAL A 86 7.61 17.82 3.62
C VAL A 86 9.11 17.93 3.84
N ASN A 87 9.54 17.66 5.06
CA ASN A 87 10.95 17.54 5.42
C ASN A 87 11.28 16.07 5.74
N ALA A 88 12.20 15.44 5.00
CA ALA A 88 12.66 14.08 5.26
C ALA A 88 13.41 13.94 6.59
N ASP A 89 14.03 15.00 7.13
CA ASP A 89 14.63 14.98 8.47
C ASP A 89 13.58 14.88 9.60
N ALA A 90 12.33 15.18 9.28
CA ALA A 90 11.21 14.99 10.18
C ALA A 90 10.66 13.56 10.17
N LEU A 91 11.14 12.66 9.29
CA LEU A 91 10.72 11.27 9.29
C LEU A 91 11.15 10.58 10.59
N GLU A 92 10.16 10.16 11.37
CA GLU A 92 10.36 9.45 12.61
C GLU A 92 10.47 7.96 12.32
N ASP A 93 9.47 7.38 11.64
CA ASP A 93 9.37 5.95 11.40
C ASP A 93 8.67 5.59 10.09
N VAL A 94 8.82 4.33 9.68
CA VAL A 94 8.17 3.76 8.49
C VAL A 94 7.47 2.47 8.88
N TYR A 95 6.24 2.32 8.42
CA TYR A 95 5.40 1.18 8.70
C TYR A 95 4.98 0.49 7.40
N LEU A 96 5.02 -0.84 7.40
CA LEU A 96 4.32 -1.64 6.42
C LEU A 96 2.86 -1.80 6.88
N ILE A 97 1.93 -1.42 6.01
CA ILE A 97 0.50 -1.69 6.17
C ILE A 97 0.14 -2.87 5.27
N ILE A 98 -0.49 -3.88 5.86
CA ILE A 98 -1.05 -5.03 5.15
C ILE A 98 -2.56 -5.03 5.34
N GLU A 99 -3.31 -5.01 4.24
CA GLU A 99 -4.77 -4.99 4.20
C GLU A 99 -5.31 -6.37 3.79
N PRO A 100 -5.75 -7.21 4.75
CA PRO A 100 -6.51 -8.41 4.44
C PRO A 100 -7.88 -8.10 3.83
N LEU A 101 -8.42 -9.03 3.04
CA LEU A 101 -9.79 -8.96 2.53
C LEU A 101 -10.76 -9.04 3.70
N ALA A 102 -11.39 -7.90 4.03
CA ALA A 102 -12.17 -7.75 5.25
C ALA A 102 -13.59 -8.35 5.20
N CYS A 103 -14.12 -8.65 4.01
CA CYS A 103 -15.55 -8.97 3.83
C CYS A 103 -16.00 -10.32 4.40
N TYR A 104 -15.09 -11.29 4.62
CA TYR A 104 -15.40 -12.57 5.25
C TYR A 104 -14.24 -13.06 6.13
N GLU A 105 -14.55 -13.64 7.30
CA GLU A 105 -13.53 -14.07 8.27
C GLU A 105 -12.52 -15.07 7.68
N PHE A 106 -13.00 -16.06 6.91
CA PHE A 106 -12.12 -17.04 6.24
C PHE A 106 -11.26 -16.42 5.12
N LEU A 107 -11.72 -15.30 4.53
CA LEU A 107 -10.99 -14.56 3.50
C LEU A 107 -10.01 -13.53 4.06
N ARG A 108 -10.00 -13.28 5.38
CA ARG A 108 -8.94 -12.46 6.02
C ARG A 108 -7.55 -13.08 5.88
N SER A 109 -7.48 -14.33 5.43
CA SER A 109 -6.25 -15.00 5.01
C SER A 109 -5.72 -14.51 3.65
N ILE A 110 -6.45 -13.63 2.94
CA ILE A 110 -6.04 -13.08 1.65
C ILE A 110 -5.64 -11.62 1.81
N CYS A 111 -4.41 -11.26 1.46
CA CYS A 111 -3.91 -9.90 1.36
C CYS A 111 -4.42 -9.29 0.06
N THR A 112 -5.06 -8.13 0.18
CA THR A 112 -5.60 -7.37 -0.93
C THR A 112 -4.74 -6.17 -1.28
N HIS A 113 -3.96 -5.68 -0.32
CA HIS A 113 -3.22 -4.45 -0.48
C HIS A 113 -2.05 -4.32 0.48
N ASN A 114 -0.93 -3.79 -0.01
CA ASN A 114 0.20 -3.36 0.81
C ASN A 114 0.49 -1.88 0.57
N CYS A 115 0.79 -1.16 1.64
CA CYS A 115 1.20 0.24 1.60
C CYS A 115 2.39 0.49 2.53
N LEU A 116 3.10 1.58 2.29
CA LEU A 116 4.07 2.13 3.24
C LEU A 116 3.49 3.38 3.87
N TRP A 117 3.54 3.46 5.18
CA TRP A 117 3.21 4.66 5.94
C TRP A 117 4.50 5.26 6.50
N PHE A 118 4.80 6.48 6.08
CA PHE A 118 5.89 7.32 6.56
C PHE A 118 5.35 8.24 7.65
N GLU A 119 5.80 8.07 8.88
CA GLU A 119 5.40 8.89 10.03
C GLU A 119 6.40 10.04 10.24
N PHE A 120 5.86 11.22 10.50
CA PHE A 120 6.65 12.41 10.83
C PHE A 120 6.57 12.71 12.32
N LYS A 121 7.61 13.36 12.84
CA LYS A 121 7.65 13.89 14.20
C LYS A 121 6.48 14.85 14.43
N GLN A 122 5.93 14.82 15.65
CA GLN A 122 4.79 15.64 16.04
C GLN A 122 5.06 17.16 15.95
N ASP A 123 6.29 17.59 16.17
CA ASP A 123 6.72 18.99 16.12
C ASP A 123 7.13 19.45 14.70
N ALA A 124 7.16 18.54 13.73
CA ALA A 124 7.52 18.82 12.34
C ALA A 124 6.60 18.06 11.35
N PRO A 125 5.28 18.30 11.37
CA PRO A 125 4.35 17.66 10.45
C PRO A 125 4.57 18.12 9.00
N ALA A 126 4.02 17.37 8.05
CA ALA A 126 3.86 17.86 6.70
C ALA A 126 2.69 18.85 6.64
N GLU A 127 2.88 19.99 5.99
CA GLU A 127 1.93 21.11 6.02
C GLU A 127 1.61 21.64 4.63
N SER A 128 0.36 22.04 4.41
CA SER A 128 -0.05 22.77 3.20
C SER A 128 -0.01 24.28 3.43
N GLY A 129 0.00 25.05 2.34
CA GLY A 129 -0.13 26.52 2.39
C GLY A 129 -1.45 27.02 2.97
N ASP A 130 -2.49 26.18 3.05
CA ASP A 130 -3.78 26.51 3.69
C ASP A 130 -3.88 26.07 5.16
N GLY A 131 -2.78 25.66 5.77
CA GLY A 131 -2.68 25.32 7.19
C GLY A 131 -3.13 23.89 7.56
N TYR A 132 -3.47 23.06 6.58
CA TYR A 132 -3.69 21.62 6.82
C TYR A 132 -2.37 20.96 7.23
N LYS A 133 -2.43 20.10 8.25
CA LYS A 133 -1.28 19.36 8.77
C LYS A 133 -1.57 17.88 8.77
N THR A 134 -0.54 17.08 8.47
CA THR A 134 -0.59 15.62 8.59
C THR A 134 0.70 15.11 9.22
N PHE A 135 0.55 14.13 10.12
CA PHE A 135 1.68 13.50 10.82
C PHE A 135 2.19 12.25 10.10
N GLY A 136 1.71 12.00 8.89
CA GLY A 136 2.29 10.96 8.07
C GLY A 136 1.70 10.87 6.68
N LEU A 137 2.44 10.23 5.80
CA LEU A 137 2.01 9.97 4.44
C LEU A 137 1.96 8.48 4.17
N VAL A 138 0.88 8.04 3.53
CA VAL A 138 0.73 6.67 3.06
C VAL A 138 0.99 6.65 1.56
N CYS A 139 2.03 5.91 1.16
CA CYS A 139 2.32 5.59 -0.24
C CYS A 139 1.67 4.24 -0.57
N SER A 140 0.85 4.26 -1.62
CA SER A 140 -0.05 3.16 -1.94
C SER A 140 -0.07 2.89 -3.45
N GLY A 141 0.08 1.63 -3.84
CA GLY A 141 0.01 1.22 -5.24
C GLY A 141 -1.42 0.94 -5.69
N GLN A 142 -1.97 1.71 -6.61
CA GLN A 142 -3.38 1.63 -7.00
C GLN A 142 -3.52 1.24 -8.47
N MET A 143 -4.53 0.43 -8.76
CA MET A 143 -4.96 0.16 -10.13
C MET A 143 -5.94 1.25 -10.56
N ILE A 144 -5.70 1.86 -11.73
CA ILE A 144 -6.58 2.87 -12.32
C ILE A 144 -7.05 2.44 -13.71
N TYR A 145 -8.25 2.85 -14.08
CA TYR A 145 -8.81 2.62 -15.42
C TYR A 145 -8.63 3.87 -16.28
N LYS A 146 -7.89 3.77 -17.39
CA LYS A 146 -7.79 4.86 -18.38
C LYS A 146 -8.83 4.72 -19.49
N SER A 147 -9.22 3.49 -19.81
CA SER A 147 -10.32 3.16 -20.72
C SER A 147 -10.85 1.75 -20.42
N LYS A 148 -11.99 1.38 -21.02
CA LYS A 148 -12.49 0.00 -21.01
C LYS A 148 -11.36 -0.93 -21.51
N ASN A 149 -10.89 -1.84 -20.65
CA ASN A 149 -9.79 -2.79 -20.88
C ASN A 149 -8.34 -2.26 -20.76
N ASN A 150 -8.11 -1.01 -20.33
CA ASN A 150 -6.76 -0.50 -20.05
C ASN A 150 -6.59 -0.10 -18.59
N GLU A 151 -6.00 -1.03 -17.84
CA GLU A 151 -5.64 -0.90 -16.43
C GLU A 151 -4.19 -0.46 -16.29
N PHE A 152 -3.95 0.59 -15.52
CA PHE A 152 -2.62 1.10 -15.23
C PHE A 152 -2.35 1.06 -13.73
N PHE A 153 -1.09 0.95 -13.37
CA PHE A 153 -0.65 1.06 -11.99
C PHE A 153 -0.19 2.49 -11.70
N LEU A 154 -0.57 3.01 -10.53
CA LEU A 154 -0.17 4.32 -10.05
C LEU A 154 0.21 4.23 -8.58
N PHE A 155 1.40 4.70 -8.23
CA PHE A 155 1.71 5.01 -6.83
C PHE A 155 1.07 6.35 -6.45
N GLN A 156 0.26 6.33 -5.40
CA GLN A 156 -0.47 7.46 -4.87
C GLN A 156 0.00 7.77 -3.45
N PHE A 157 0.20 9.05 -3.17
CA PHE A 157 0.39 9.56 -1.81
C PHE A 157 -0.91 10.11 -1.23
N MET A 158 -1.16 9.78 0.03
CA MET A 158 -2.32 10.24 0.80
C MET A 158 -1.86 10.61 2.21
N SER A 159 -2.53 11.54 2.89
CA SER A 159 -2.31 11.75 4.33
C SER A 159 -2.70 10.50 5.12
N LYS A 160 -2.01 10.25 6.24
CA LYS A 160 -2.36 9.20 7.21
C LYS A 160 -3.82 9.30 7.63
N GLU A 161 -4.27 10.51 7.95
CA GLU A 161 -5.61 10.80 8.45
C GLU A 161 -6.68 10.42 7.41
N ASP A 162 -6.49 10.78 6.13
CA ASP A 162 -7.35 10.34 5.03
C ASP A 162 -7.41 8.81 4.90
N TYR A 163 -6.24 8.15 4.87
CA TYR A 163 -6.19 6.71 4.64
C TYR A 163 -6.89 5.92 5.75
N PHE A 164 -6.62 6.27 7.01
CA PHE A 164 -7.22 5.62 8.17
C PHE A 164 -8.70 5.96 8.30
N ARG A 165 -9.12 7.19 7.96
CA ARG A 165 -10.55 7.55 7.91
C ARG A 165 -11.30 6.73 6.87
N LEU A 166 -10.74 6.57 5.68
CA LEU A 166 -11.33 5.73 4.64
C LEU A 166 -11.43 4.27 5.10
N ALA A 167 -10.37 3.75 5.73
CA ALA A 167 -10.37 2.41 6.28
C ALA A 167 -11.49 2.21 7.32
N TYR A 168 -11.64 3.17 8.24
CA TYR A 168 -12.73 3.16 9.22
C TYR A 168 -14.11 3.18 8.55
N CYS A 169 -14.37 4.13 7.65
CA CYS A 169 -15.67 4.28 6.98
C CYS A 169 -16.05 3.09 6.09
N THR A 170 -15.08 2.27 5.68
CA THR A 170 -15.29 1.11 4.79
C THR A 170 -15.10 -0.23 5.49
N GLY A 171 -14.92 -0.24 6.82
CA GLY A 171 -14.76 -1.46 7.61
C GLY A 171 -13.50 -2.26 7.26
N ARG A 172 -12.46 -1.59 6.75
CA ARG A 172 -11.19 -2.24 6.42
C ARG A 172 -10.42 -2.53 7.71
N ARG A 173 -9.72 -3.66 7.71
CA ARG A 173 -8.75 -4.02 8.74
C ARG A 173 -7.34 -3.76 8.21
N LEU A 174 -6.53 -3.02 8.96
CA LEU A 174 -5.14 -2.73 8.64
C LEU A 174 -4.23 -3.42 9.67
N MET A 175 -3.32 -4.26 9.20
CA MET A 175 -2.25 -4.81 10.03
C MET A 175 -1.01 -3.92 9.88
N LEU A 176 -0.46 -3.47 11.00
CA LEU A 176 0.56 -2.42 11.03
C LEU A 176 1.87 -2.97 11.60
N TYR A 177 2.97 -2.81 10.85
CA TYR A 177 4.29 -3.30 11.23
C TYR A 177 5.33 -2.19 11.12
N LYS A 178 5.95 -1.82 12.23
CA LYS A 178 7.07 -0.87 12.26
C LYS A 178 8.30 -1.52 11.66
N LEU A 179 8.90 -0.87 10.67
CA LEU A 179 10.09 -1.39 10.00
C LEU A 179 11.37 -1.04 10.76
N ASP A 180 12.29 -2.00 10.85
CA ASP A 180 13.62 -1.82 11.43
C ASP A 180 14.60 -1.27 10.38
N LEU A 181 14.45 0.03 10.09
CA LEU A 181 15.29 0.75 9.15
C LEU A 181 16.11 1.82 9.87
N SER A 182 17.38 1.97 9.48
CA SER A 182 18.20 3.11 9.91
C SER A 182 17.62 4.42 9.38
N GLU A 183 17.94 5.55 10.02
CA GLU A 183 17.50 6.88 9.58
C GLU A 183 17.81 7.14 8.09
N LYS A 184 19.02 6.80 7.64
CA LYS A 184 19.42 6.93 6.24
C LYS A 184 18.52 6.10 5.31
N GLN A 185 18.17 4.88 5.70
CA GLN A 185 17.28 4.02 4.91
C GLN A 185 15.86 4.55 4.86
N LYS A 186 15.33 5.10 5.97
CA LYS A 186 13.99 5.72 5.98
C LYS A 186 13.90 6.89 4.99
N LYS A 187 14.87 7.80 5.04
CA LYS A 187 14.95 8.97 4.12
C LYS A 187 15.09 8.52 2.66
N ALA A 188 16.00 7.60 2.39
CA ALA A 188 16.20 7.06 1.05
C ALA A 188 14.94 6.36 0.52
N LEU A 189 14.22 5.62 1.38
CA LEU A 189 13.00 4.90 0.99
C LEU A 189 11.88 5.88 0.66
N PHE A 190 11.74 6.94 1.45
CA PHE A 190 10.78 8.00 1.20
C PHE A 190 11.06 8.72 -0.12
N LEU A 191 12.32 9.09 -0.38
CA LEU A 191 12.74 9.70 -1.64
C LEU A 191 12.48 8.76 -2.83
N ASN A 192 12.83 7.48 -2.71
CA ASN A 192 12.58 6.48 -3.75
C ASN A 192 11.08 6.33 -4.02
N ALA A 193 10.24 6.37 -2.99
CA ALA A 193 8.79 6.32 -3.12
C ALA A 193 8.23 7.56 -3.84
N ILE A 194 8.72 8.75 -3.51
CA ILE A 194 8.38 10.01 -4.18
C ILE A 194 8.77 9.97 -5.67
N ASN A 195 9.99 9.53 -5.97
CA ASN A 195 10.49 9.42 -7.33
C ASN A 195 9.67 8.43 -8.15
N ILE A 196 9.38 7.25 -7.59
CA ILE A 196 8.55 6.23 -8.22
C ILE A 196 7.12 6.75 -8.47
N ALA A 197 6.50 7.42 -7.50
CA ALA A 197 5.16 7.99 -7.65
C ALA A 197 5.08 9.11 -8.70
N SER A 198 6.17 9.83 -8.91
CA SER A 198 6.24 10.92 -9.88
C SER A 198 6.60 10.42 -11.29
N THR A 199 7.47 9.42 -11.41
CA THR A 199 8.00 8.92 -12.70
C THR A 199 7.15 7.81 -13.31
N ARG A 200 6.63 6.88 -12.51
CA ARG A 200 5.76 5.78 -12.97
C ARG A 200 4.29 6.20 -13.11
N ALA A 201 4.03 7.50 -13.19
CA ALA A 201 2.71 8.15 -13.26
C ALA A 201 1.77 7.51 -14.29
N ALA A 202 0.99 6.50 -13.87
CA ALA A 202 -0.04 5.85 -14.68
C ALA A 202 0.42 5.36 -16.07
N ASN A 203 1.72 5.13 -16.25
CA ASN A 203 2.30 4.79 -17.55
C ASN A 203 2.51 3.28 -17.73
N GLU A 204 2.43 2.52 -16.63
CA GLU A 204 2.67 1.09 -16.65
C GLU A 204 1.39 0.31 -16.52
N LYS A 205 1.27 -0.75 -17.34
CA LYS A 205 0.11 -1.63 -17.31
C LYS A 205 0.06 -2.39 -15.99
N TYR A 206 -1.09 -2.36 -15.33
CA TYR A 206 -1.32 -3.19 -14.15
C TYR A 206 -1.27 -4.68 -14.52
N HIS A 207 -0.66 -5.50 -13.66
CA HIS A 207 -0.66 -6.94 -13.85
C HIS A 207 -0.70 -7.65 -12.51
N LEU A 208 -1.76 -8.45 -12.28
CA LEU A 208 -1.98 -9.19 -11.03
C LEU A 208 -0.77 -9.99 -10.55
N VAL A 209 0.10 -10.45 -11.46
CA VAL A 209 1.28 -11.26 -11.12
C VAL A 209 2.60 -10.48 -11.11
N ASN A 210 2.71 -9.42 -11.90
CA ASN A 210 4.02 -8.83 -12.22
C ASN A 210 4.13 -7.35 -11.83
N ASN A 211 3.00 -6.67 -11.69
CA ASN A 211 2.92 -5.23 -11.41
C ASN A 211 1.65 -4.97 -10.60
N ASN A 212 1.72 -5.31 -9.31
CA ASN A 212 0.62 -5.21 -8.35
C ASN A 212 1.07 -4.46 -7.09
N CYS A 213 0.12 -4.10 -6.23
CA CYS A 213 0.40 -3.34 -5.01
C CYS A 213 1.37 -4.06 -4.04
N ILE A 214 1.36 -5.39 -4.00
CA ILE A 214 2.17 -6.17 -3.08
C ILE A 214 3.64 -6.19 -3.56
N ASN A 215 3.90 -6.68 -4.77
CA ASN A 215 5.25 -6.82 -5.32
C ASN A 215 6.00 -5.49 -5.36
N ASN A 216 5.31 -4.43 -5.81
CA ASN A 216 5.87 -3.10 -5.89
C ASN A 216 6.31 -2.55 -4.53
N MET A 217 5.67 -2.95 -3.42
CA MET A 217 6.12 -2.54 -2.07
C MET A 217 7.37 -3.31 -1.64
N PHE A 218 7.49 -4.60 -1.98
CA PHE A 218 8.73 -5.37 -1.72
C PHE A 218 9.90 -4.80 -2.54
N GLU A 219 9.67 -4.50 -3.82
CA GLU A 219 10.66 -3.85 -4.69
C GLU A 219 11.10 -2.50 -4.14
N LEU A 220 10.13 -1.66 -3.71
CA LEU A 220 10.40 -0.35 -3.15
C LEU A 220 11.25 -0.47 -1.87
N VAL A 221 10.92 -1.39 -0.96
CA VAL A 221 11.73 -1.63 0.25
C VAL A 221 13.14 -2.13 -0.12
N ASN A 222 13.28 -3.05 -1.09
CA ASN A 222 14.58 -3.55 -1.55
C ASN A 222 15.56 -2.44 -2.00
N THR A 223 15.06 -1.29 -2.45
CA THR A 223 15.90 -0.17 -2.90
C THR A 223 16.81 0.41 -1.81
N VAL A 224 16.52 0.15 -0.53
CA VAL A 224 17.28 0.69 0.61
C VAL A 224 17.92 -0.40 1.47
N LEU A 225 17.65 -1.67 1.18
CA LEU A 225 18.20 -2.77 1.95
C LEU A 225 19.60 -3.14 1.46
N PRO A 226 20.51 -3.51 2.37
CA PRO A 226 21.74 -4.17 1.98
C PRO A 226 21.44 -5.52 1.33
N SER A 227 22.31 -5.98 0.45
CA SER A 227 22.09 -7.17 -0.39
C SER A 227 21.68 -8.43 0.40
N TYR A 228 22.18 -8.62 1.62
CA TYR A 228 21.84 -9.76 2.46
C TYR A 228 20.43 -9.71 3.08
N GLN A 229 19.80 -8.54 3.15
CA GLN A 229 18.40 -8.37 3.59
C GLN A 229 17.43 -8.22 2.42
N GLN A 230 17.91 -8.09 1.19
CA GLN A 230 17.02 -7.93 0.04
C GLN A 230 16.18 -9.19 -0.19
N PHE A 231 14.91 -8.98 -0.52
CA PHE A 231 14.03 -10.03 -1.02
C PHE A 231 14.53 -10.49 -2.39
N ASN A 232 14.59 -11.80 -2.61
CA ASN A 232 15.00 -12.33 -3.90
C ASN A 232 13.98 -11.93 -4.99
N HIS A 233 14.42 -11.20 -6.00
CA HIS A 233 13.60 -10.72 -7.11
C HIS A 233 12.83 -11.85 -7.81
N TRP A 234 13.40 -13.05 -7.89
CA TRP A 234 12.73 -14.21 -8.45
C TRP A 234 11.51 -14.65 -7.63
N LEU A 235 11.58 -14.51 -6.30
CA LEU A 235 10.44 -14.79 -5.42
C LEU A 235 9.34 -13.75 -5.63
N VAL A 236 9.70 -12.47 -5.72
CA VAL A 236 8.74 -11.36 -5.90
C VAL A 236 7.96 -11.48 -7.22
N HIS A 237 8.59 -11.90 -8.33
CA HIS A 237 7.97 -11.85 -9.66
C HIS A 237 7.47 -13.19 -10.23
N LYS A 238 7.58 -14.33 -9.53
CA LYS A 238 7.13 -15.63 -10.09
C LYS A 238 5.75 -16.10 -9.64
N ILE A 239 5.05 -16.72 -10.60
CA ILE A 239 3.65 -17.19 -10.56
C ILE A 239 3.31 -18.05 -9.32
N ILE A 240 4.23 -18.89 -8.84
CA ILE A 240 3.98 -19.79 -7.69
C ILE A 240 3.98 -19.04 -6.35
N PHE A 241 4.68 -17.89 -6.28
CA PHE A 241 4.84 -17.11 -5.05
C PHE A 241 3.82 -15.98 -4.91
N ASN A 242 3.21 -15.51 -6.01
CA ASN A 242 2.23 -14.44 -5.94
C ASN A 242 1.01 -14.76 -5.05
N PRO A 243 0.42 -15.98 -5.09
CA PRO A 243 -0.62 -16.37 -4.14
C PRO A 243 -0.15 -16.35 -2.68
N ILE A 244 1.11 -16.70 -2.41
CA ILE A 244 1.68 -16.69 -1.04
C ILE A 244 1.81 -15.25 -0.54
N PHE A 245 2.21 -14.32 -1.40
CA PHE A 245 2.22 -12.89 -1.08
C PHE A 245 0.82 -12.30 -0.96
N CYS A 246 -0.18 -12.93 -1.56
CA CYS A 246 -1.59 -12.65 -1.25
C CYS A 246 -2.04 -13.28 0.07
N VAL A 247 -1.16 -13.72 0.98
CA VAL A 247 -1.54 -14.15 2.34
C VAL A 247 -0.87 -13.24 3.39
N PRO A 248 -1.62 -12.55 4.26
CA PRO A 248 -1.06 -11.56 5.17
C PRO A 248 0.01 -12.13 6.12
N VAL A 249 -0.22 -13.33 6.64
CA VAL A 249 0.72 -14.01 7.56
C VAL A 249 2.06 -14.29 6.89
N PHE A 250 2.07 -14.56 5.58
CA PHE A 250 3.30 -14.81 4.85
C PHE A 250 4.09 -13.53 4.59
N ASN A 251 3.44 -12.41 4.33
CA ASN A 251 4.11 -11.11 4.26
C ASN A 251 4.80 -10.78 5.59
N GLU A 252 4.08 -10.91 6.71
CA GLU A 252 4.66 -10.75 8.05
C GLU A 252 5.87 -11.68 8.23
N PHE A 253 5.72 -12.96 7.90
CA PHE A 253 6.79 -13.94 8.04
C PHE A 253 8.04 -13.58 7.22
N ILE A 254 7.87 -13.18 5.96
CA ILE A 254 8.99 -12.83 5.08
C ILE A 254 9.72 -11.59 5.60
N PHE A 255 8.99 -10.52 5.92
CA PHE A 255 9.60 -9.32 6.50
C PHE A 255 10.32 -9.64 7.83
N ARG A 256 9.77 -10.52 8.66
CA ARG A 256 10.39 -10.96 9.92
C ARG A 256 11.67 -11.77 9.69
N VAL A 257 11.68 -12.71 8.74
CA VAL A 257 12.86 -13.53 8.40
C VAL A 257 14.01 -12.67 7.87
N HIS A 258 13.69 -11.59 7.16
CA HIS A 258 14.68 -10.61 6.68
C HIS A 258 15.12 -9.61 7.77
N GLY A 259 14.60 -9.74 9.00
CA GLY A 259 14.95 -8.87 10.12
C GLY A 259 14.42 -7.44 9.97
N LEU A 260 13.31 -7.26 9.26
CA LEU A 260 12.79 -5.93 8.93
C LEU A 260 11.64 -5.48 9.81
N ILE A 261 11.06 -6.35 10.66
CA ILE A 261 9.98 -5.97 11.57
C ILE A 261 10.58 -5.67 12.94
N LYS A 262 10.55 -4.39 13.33
CA LYS A 262 10.90 -3.94 14.68
C LYS A 262 9.79 -4.25 15.66
N GLU A 263 8.56 -3.93 15.27
CA GLU A 263 7.39 -4.02 16.15
C GLU A 263 6.13 -4.32 15.33
N LYS A 264 5.22 -5.10 15.92
CA LYS A 264 3.86 -5.31 15.42
C LYS A 264 2.91 -4.48 16.28
N LEU A 265 2.24 -3.50 15.68
CA LEU A 265 1.27 -2.67 16.37
C LEU A 265 -0.11 -3.37 16.42
N PRO A 266 -1.01 -2.93 17.31
CA PRO A 266 -2.41 -3.35 17.26
C PRO A 266 -3.01 -3.12 15.86
N PRO A 267 -3.86 -4.03 15.37
CA PRO A 267 -4.54 -3.81 14.11
C PRO A 267 -5.48 -2.60 14.23
N PHE A 268 -5.62 -1.86 13.15
CA PHE A 268 -6.65 -0.84 13.03
C PHE A 268 -7.88 -1.47 12.35
N GLU A 269 -9.02 -1.43 13.01
CA GLU A 269 -10.31 -1.87 12.46
C GLU A 269 -11.42 -1.00 13.06
N ALA A 270 -12.51 -0.80 12.30
CA ALA A 270 -13.70 -0.16 12.85
C ALA A 270 -14.35 -1.12 13.86
N GLU A 271 -14.73 -0.60 15.03
CA GLU A 271 -15.51 -1.33 16.04
C GLU A 271 -16.90 -1.75 15.51
#